data_AF-A0A415FDZ9-F1
#
_entry.id   AF-A0A415FDZ9-F1
#
_cell.length_a   1.000
_cell.length_b   1.000
_cell.length_c   1.000
_cell.angle_alpha   90.00
_cell.angle_beta   90.00
_cell.angle_gamma   90.00
#
_symmetry.space_group_name_H-M   'P 1'
#
loop_
_entity.id
_entity.type
_entity.pdbx_description
1 polymer ?
#
loop_
_entity_poly.entity_id
_entity_poly.type
_entity_poly.pdbx_seq_one_letter_code
_entity_poly.pdbx_strand_id
1 'polypeptide(L)'
;MLEAHREYQDYVATGVMTLRVFALQFLDGHHYAENDNAADKNIHRKALGAIGILLLERTDLVKQFFTRSSLEAPDIDKVIFLVYTERRDDGKQNPGTSGTASANRVQEQRLSCAIRAEDMPLLADCANDSSFFQKKVTVQEMNGLMYGTLTTPLVALNLMASPIFLTV
;
A
#
# COMPACT_ATOMS: atom_id res chain seq x y z
N MET A 1 14.33 6.20 4.13
CA MET A 1 14.63 5.60 2.81
C MET A 1 15.95 6.12 2.24
N LEU A 2 16.16 7.45 2.16
CA LEU A 2 17.45 8.03 1.76
C LEU A 2 18.63 7.53 2.62
N GLU A 3 18.45 7.45 3.93
CA GLU A 3 19.46 6.89 4.84
C GLU A 3 19.80 5.42 4.53
N ALA A 4 18.78 4.58 4.35
CA ALA A 4 18.97 3.19 3.94
C ALA A 4 19.67 3.07 2.58
N HIS A 5 19.40 3.98 1.64
CA HIS A 5 20.08 4.03 0.34
C HIS A 5 21.57 4.41 0.50
N ARG A 6 21.87 5.46 1.28
CA ARG A 6 23.22 5.90 1.58
C ARG A 6 24.05 4.77 2.19
N GLU A 7 23.56 4.13 3.25
CA GLU A 7 24.28 3.03 3.89
C GLU A 7 24.38 1.79 3.00
N TYR A 8 23.37 1.52 2.18
CA TYR A 8 23.46 0.47 1.17
C TYR A 8 24.63 0.72 0.20
N GLN A 9 24.81 1.97 -0.25
CA GLN A 9 25.93 2.34 -1.12
C GLN A 9 27.27 2.13 -0.41
N ASP A 10 27.37 2.50 0.87
CA ASP A 10 28.61 2.37 1.64
C ASP A 10 29.00 0.92 1.92
N TYR A 11 28.03 0.04 2.19
CA TYR A 11 28.30 -1.33 2.66
C TYR A 11 28.00 -2.44 1.65
N VAL A 12 26.88 -2.35 0.94
CA VAL A 12 26.43 -3.42 0.04
C VAL A 12 27.01 -3.24 -1.35
N ALA A 13 26.95 -2.02 -1.90
CA ALA A 13 27.47 -1.75 -3.25
C ALA A 13 29.01 -1.91 -3.34
N THR A 14 29.72 -1.66 -2.24
CA THR A 14 31.17 -1.86 -2.11
C THR A 14 31.57 -3.31 -1.81
N GLY A 15 30.59 -4.19 -1.56
CA GLY A 15 30.84 -5.60 -1.25
C GLY A 15 31.30 -5.87 0.19
N VAL A 16 31.26 -4.89 1.08
CA VAL A 16 31.59 -5.06 2.51
C VAL A 16 30.57 -5.99 3.20
N MET A 17 29.31 -5.94 2.79
CA MET A 17 28.22 -6.67 3.43
C MET A 17 27.20 -7.21 2.41
N THR A 18 26.64 -8.38 2.69
CA THR A 18 25.50 -8.90 1.90
C THR A 18 24.23 -8.11 2.21
N LEU A 19 23.32 -7.99 1.24
CA LEU A 19 22.02 -7.34 1.44
C LEU A 19 21.25 -7.87 2.66
N ARG A 20 21.28 -9.19 2.89
CA ARG A 20 20.58 -9.80 4.02
C ARG A 20 21.14 -9.33 5.37
N VAL A 21 22.46 -9.31 5.53
CA VAL A 21 23.09 -8.88 6.78
C VAL A 21 22.87 -7.38 7.00
N PHE A 22 23.01 -6.59 5.93
CA PHE A 22 22.73 -5.15 5.95
C PHE A 22 21.29 -4.87 6.40
N ALA A 23 20.31 -5.55 5.80
CA ALA A 23 18.91 -5.37 6.15
C ALA A 23 18.63 -5.62 7.64
N LEU A 24 19.18 -6.71 8.19
CA LEU A 24 19.00 -7.04 9.61
C LEU A 24 19.63 -5.98 10.52
N GLN A 25 20.86 -5.56 10.24
CA GLN A 25 21.55 -4.55 11.07
C GLN A 25 20.93 -3.17 10.96
N PHE A 26 20.54 -2.76 9.74
CA PHE A 26 19.87 -1.48 9.52
C PHE A 26 18.57 -1.41 10.32
N LEU A 27 17.73 -2.45 10.24
CA LEU A 27 16.45 -2.48 10.94
C LEU A 27 16.61 -2.50 12.46
N ASP A 28 17.60 -3.24 12.96
CA ASP A 28 17.90 -3.30 14.40
C ASP A 28 18.43 -1.95 14.92
N GLY A 29 19.36 -1.32 14.19
CA GLY A 29 19.91 -0.02 14.52
C GLY A 29 18.88 1.12 14.51
N HIS A 30 17.83 0.99 13.69
CA HIS A 30 16.77 1.99 13.58
C HIS A 30 15.49 1.59 14.34
N HIS A 31 15.54 0.60 15.23
CA HIS A 31 14.35 0.12 15.94
C HIS A 31 13.70 1.19 16.82
N TYR A 32 14.51 2.04 17.45
CA TYR A 32 14.04 3.07 18.38
C TYR A 32 13.92 4.43 17.69
N ALA A 33 12.80 5.12 17.94
CA ALA A 33 12.68 6.53 17.62
C ALA A 33 13.12 7.35 18.84
N GLU A 34 13.94 8.38 18.62
CA GLU A 34 14.44 9.27 19.69
C GLU A 34 13.36 10.19 20.27
N ASN A 35 12.18 10.26 19.65
CA ASN A 35 11.11 11.19 20.01
C ASN A 35 10.10 10.55 20.98
N ASP A 36 9.68 11.27 22.02
CA ASP A 36 8.76 10.77 23.06
C ASP A 36 7.28 10.77 22.65
N ASN A 37 6.91 11.47 21.57
CA ASN A 37 5.55 11.52 21.08
C ASN A 37 5.10 10.21 20.41
N ALA A 38 3.94 9.69 20.83
CA ALA A 38 3.35 8.47 20.28
C ALA A 38 3.04 8.56 18.77
N ALA A 39 2.64 9.74 18.27
CA ALA A 39 2.35 9.92 16.85
C ALA A 39 3.63 9.76 16.01
N ASP A 40 4.73 10.35 16.46
CA ASP A 40 6.02 10.29 15.78
C ASP A 40 6.63 8.89 15.86
N LYS A 41 6.51 8.20 17.00
CA LYS A 41 6.87 6.78 17.14
C LYS A 41 6.09 5.90 16.15
N ASN A 42 4.81 6.18 15.93
CA ASN A 42 3.99 5.42 14.98
C ASN A 42 4.41 5.69 13.53
N ILE A 43 4.69 6.95 13.18
CA ILE A 43 5.20 7.32 11.86
C ILE A 43 6.54 6.62 11.59
N HIS A 44 7.46 6.67 12.56
CA HIS A 44 8.74 5.97 12.50
C HIS A 44 8.55 4.47 12.28
N ARG A 45 7.69 3.84 13.07
CA ARG A 45 7.42 2.39 12.95
C ARG A 45 6.84 2.02 11.60
N LYS A 46 5.93 2.83 11.05
CA LYS A 46 5.39 2.63 9.69
C LYS A 46 6.45 2.76 8.62
N ALA A 47 7.31 3.79 8.73
CA ALA A 47 8.41 4.01 7.80
C ALA A 47 9.42 2.85 7.85
N LEU A 48 9.78 2.40 9.06
CA LEU A 48 10.68 1.26 9.26
C LEU A 48 10.07 -0.05 8.74
N GLY A 49 8.76 -0.24 8.91
CA GLY A 49 8.04 -1.39 8.34
C GLY A 49 8.13 -1.42 6.80
N ALA A 50 7.90 -0.29 6.13
CA ALA A 50 8.02 -0.19 4.68
C ALA A 50 9.47 -0.45 4.19
N ILE A 51 10.46 0.04 4.92
CA ILE A 51 11.88 -0.26 4.63
C ILE A 51 12.18 -1.75 4.86
N GLY A 52 11.60 -2.37 5.90
CA GLY A 52 11.74 -3.80 6.16
C GLY A 52 11.24 -4.65 5.00
N ILE A 53 10.04 -4.36 4.49
CA ILE A 53 9.48 -5.02 3.31
C ILE A 53 10.40 -4.82 2.10
N LEU A 54 10.85 -3.58 1.87
CA LEU A 54 11.77 -3.28 0.77
C LEU A 54 13.05 -4.13 0.81
N LEU A 55 13.74 -4.15 1.96
CA LEU A 55 15.06 -4.77 2.08
C LEU A 55 14.99 -6.30 2.17
N LEU A 56 13.94 -6.86 2.79
CA LEU A 56 13.85 -8.29 3.06
C LEU A 56 13.01 -9.04 2.01
N GLU A 57 11.99 -8.41 1.44
CA GLU A 57 10.99 -9.09 0.62
C GLU A 57 11.03 -8.61 -0.84
N ARG A 58 11.24 -7.31 -1.07
CA ARG A 58 11.27 -6.67 -2.40
C ARG A 58 12.68 -6.39 -2.91
N THR A 59 13.52 -7.43 -2.91
CA THR A 59 14.91 -7.34 -3.41
C THR A 59 15.01 -6.97 -4.89
N ASP A 60 13.93 -7.15 -5.66
CA ASP A 60 13.77 -6.64 -7.03
C ASP A 60 13.88 -5.11 -7.06
N LEU A 61 13.18 -4.42 -6.16
CA LEU A 61 13.21 -2.95 -6.06
C LEU A 61 14.55 -2.45 -5.54
N VAL A 62 15.19 -3.18 -4.62
CA VAL A 62 16.55 -2.87 -4.17
C VAL A 62 17.51 -2.92 -5.37
N LYS A 63 17.43 -3.95 -6.21
CA LYS A 63 18.24 -4.04 -7.43
C LYS A 63 17.94 -2.90 -8.41
N GLN A 64 16.69 -2.50 -8.54
CA GLN A 64 16.27 -1.47 -9.50
C GLN A 64 16.65 -0.04 -9.06
N PHE A 65 16.52 0.27 -7.78
CA PHE A 65 16.66 1.63 -7.26
C PHE A 65 17.91 1.83 -6.41
N PHE A 66 18.28 0.86 -5.58
CA PHE A 66 19.39 1.04 -4.63
C PHE A 66 20.76 0.79 -5.26
N THR A 67 20.84 0.12 -6.40
CA THR A 67 22.10 -0.01 -7.16
C THR A 67 22.53 1.29 -7.85
N ARG A 68 21.60 2.24 -8.03
CA ARG A 68 21.90 3.57 -8.56
C ARG A 68 22.62 4.40 -7.50
N SER A 69 23.62 5.17 -7.91
CA SER A 69 24.43 6.01 -7.01
C SER A 69 23.65 7.15 -6.36
N SER A 70 22.53 7.57 -6.95
CA SER A 70 21.60 8.54 -6.36
C SER A 70 20.16 8.02 -6.38
N LEU A 71 19.37 8.49 -5.42
CA LEU A 71 17.95 8.23 -5.29
C LEU A 71 17.21 9.57 -5.14
N GLU A 72 16.47 9.95 -6.18
CA GLU A 72 15.76 11.24 -6.23
C GLU A 72 14.36 11.13 -5.60
N ALA A 73 13.74 12.26 -5.25
CA ALA A 73 12.40 12.27 -4.66
C ALA A 73 11.33 11.49 -5.47
N PRO A 74 11.26 11.61 -6.81
CA PRO A 74 10.32 10.81 -7.61
C PRO A 74 10.59 9.30 -7.55
N ASP A 75 11.86 8.90 -7.38
CA ASP A 75 12.22 7.50 -7.22
C ASP A 75 11.73 6.97 -5.85
N ILE A 76 11.83 7.78 -4.80
CA ILE A 76 11.33 7.46 -3.45
C ILE A 76 9.82 7.24 -3.49
N ASP A 77 9.06 8.18 -4.06
CA ASP A 77 7.60 8.08 -4.17
C ASP A 77 7.20 6.82 -4.93
N LYS A 78 7.94 6.51 -6.01
CA LYS A 78 7.72 5.30 -6.80
C LYS A 78 8.03 4.02 -6.01
N VAL A 79 9.14 3.95 -5.28
CA VAL A 79 9.48 2.79 -4.44
C VAL A 79 8.41 2.59 -3.36
N ILE A 80 8.00 3.67 -2.68
CA ILE A 80 6.94 3.64 -1.66
C ILE A 80 5.65 3.08 -2.26
N PHE A 81 5.23 3.59 -3.41
CA PHE A 81 4.04 3.11 -4.11
C PHE A 81 4.14 1.62 -4.46
N LEU A 82 5.28 1.17 -5.01
CA LEU A 82 5.48 -0.22 -5.41
C LEU A 82 5.54 -1.18 -4.22
N VAL A 83 6.09 -0.74 -3.08
CA VAL A 83 6.07 -1.49 -1.81
C VAL A 83 4.64 -1.66 -1.31
N TYR A 84 3.88 -0.56 -1.20
CA TYR A 84 2.52 -0.60 -0.64
C TYR A 84 1.49 -1.30 -1.52
N THR A 85 1.66 -1.24 -2.84
CA THR A 85 0.71 -1.86 -3.78
C THR A 85 1.07 -3.28 -4.16
N GLU A 86 2.24 -3.77 -3.71
CA GLU A 86 2.84 -5.05 -4.12
C GLU A 86 2.94 -5.24 -5.65
N ARG A 87 2.80 -4.14 -6.42
CA ARG A 87 2.92 -4.20 -7.87
C ARG A 87 4.35 -4.58 -8.23
N ARG A 88 4.44 -5.60 -9.10
CA ARG A 88 5.69 -5.96 -9.76
C ARG A 88 5.75 -5.16 -11.05
N ASP A 89 6.94 -4.73 -11.44
CA ASP A 89 7.11 -4.15 -12.76
C ASP A 89 6.72 -5.24 -13.77
N ASP A 90 5.72 -4.97 -14.61
CA ASP A 90 5.30 -5.86 -15.68
C ASP A 90 6.44 -5.89 -16.70
N GLY A 91 7.46 -6.71 -16.40
CA GLY A 91 8.69 -6.75 -17.16
C GLY A 91 8.37 -6.80 -18.64
N LYS A 92 9.04 -5.92 -19.41
CA LYS A 92 9.07 -5.89 -20.88
C LYS A 92 8.69 -7.26 -21.44
N GLN A 93 7.49 -7.36 -21.99
CA GLN A 93 7.10 -8.51 -22.79
C GLN A 93 8.14 -8.66 -23.90
N ASN A 94 9.00 -9.67 -23.80
CA ASN A 94 9.78 -10.11 -24.95
C ASN A 94 8.76 -10.65 -25.96
N PRO A 95 8.67 -10.10 -27.19
CA PRO A 95 7.77 -10.62 -28.20
C PRO A 95 8.41 -11.89 -28.77
N GLY A 96 8.20 -13.02 -28.10
CA GLY A 96 8.79 -14.26 -28.54
C GLY A 96 8.79 -15.33 -27.47
N THR A 97 7.61 -15.77 -27.03
CA THR A 97 7.27 -17.19 -26.84
C THR A 97 5.76 -17.24 -26.60
N SER A 98 5.03 -17.63 -27.65
CA SER A 98 3.62 -17.98 -27.57
C SER A 98 3.48 -19.19 -26.65
N GLY A 99 2.65 -19.08 -25.61
CA GLY A 99 2.43 -20.19 -24.68
C GLY A 99 1.53 -19.81 -23.52
N THR A 100 0.22 -19.90 -23.76
CA THR A 100 -0.91 -19.79 -22.81
C THR A 100 -1.30 -18.38 -22.38
N ALA A 101 -2.54 -18.03 -22.76
CA ALA A 101 -3.18 -16.77 -22.48
C ALA A 101 -3.39 -16.57 -20.96
N SER A 102 -2.52 -15.80 -20.32
CA SER A 102 -2.95 -15.03 -19.16
C SER A 102 -3.60 -13.78 -19.70
N ALA A 103 -4.92 -13.83 -19.82
CA ALA A 103 -5.73 -12.66 -20.11
C ALA A 103 -5.28 -11.50 -19.23
N ASN A 104 -5.02 -10.34 -19.86
CA ASN A 104 -5.05 -9.04 -19.20
C ASN A 104 -6.42 -8.86 -18.54
N ARG A 105 -6.63 -9.48 -17.38
CA ARG A 105 -7.61 -8.96 -16.44
C ARG A 105 -6.91 -7.77 -15.82
N VAL A 106 -7.18 -6.59 -16.38
CA VAL A 106 -7.30 -5.38 -15.56
C VAL A 106 -8.28 -5.77 -14.48
N GLN A 107 -7.75 -6.29 -13.38
CA GLN A 107 -8.55 -6.66 -12.23
C GLN A 107 -8.95 -5.32 -11.65
N GLU A 108 -10.13 -4.86 -12.06
CA GLU A 108 -10.90 -3.79 -11.44
C GLU A 108 -10.60 -3.89 -9.94
N GLN A 109 -9.82 -2.92 -9.42
CA GLN A 109 -9.39 -2.91 -8.03
C GLN A 109 -10.63 -2.64 -7.18
N ARG A 110 -11.40 -3.70 -6.98
CA ARG A 110 -12.62 -3.74 -6.20
C ARG A 110 -12.21 -4.03 -4.77
N LEU A 111 -12.56 -3.12 -3.86
CA LEU A 111 -12.55 -3.38 -2.42
C LEU A 111 -13.48 -4.57 -2.05
N SER A 112 -14.32 -5.00 -3.00
CA SER A 112 -15.28 -6.09 -2.89
C SER A 112 -14.78 -7.45 -3.37
N CYS A 113 -13.47 -7.75 -3.34
CA CYS A 113 -12.99 -9.08 -3.77
C CYS A 113 -13.64 -10.25 -3.01
N ALA A 114 -14.21 -10.00 -1.83
CA ALA A 114 -14.96 -10.97 -1.03
C ALA A 114 -16.45 -10.61 -0.80
N ILE A 115 -16.91 -9.42 -1.19
CA ILE A 115 -18.26 -8.92 -0.84
C ILE A 115 -19.12 -8.91 -2.10
N ARG A 116 -20.23 -9.66 -2.08
CA ARG A 116 -21.12 -9.84 -3.22
C ARG A 116 -22.37 -9.00 -3.07
N ALA A 117 -23.14 -8.87 -4.16
CA ALA A 117 -24.42 -8.16 -4.13
C ALA A 117 -25.39 -8.77 -3.11
N GLU A 118 -25.26 -10.09 -2.89
CA GLU A 118 -26.01 -10.84 -1.86
C GLU A 118 -25.76 -10.37 -0.42
N ASP A 119 -24.60 -9.77 -0.13
CA ASP A 119 -24.21 -9.32 1.21
C ASP A 119 -24.70 -7.89 1.50
N MET A 120 -25.09 -7.14 0.47
CA MET A 120 -25.51 -5.73 0.60
C MET A 120 -26.70 -5.51 1.52
N PRO A 121 -27.73 -6.39 1.57
CA PRO A 121 -28.82 -6.27 2.54
C PRO A 121 -28.31 -6.31 3.99
N LEU A 122 -27.46 -7.30 4.31
CA LEU A 122 -26.90 -7.44 5.66
C LEU A 122 -26.03 -6.24 6.04
N LEU A 123 -25.22 -5.73 5.11
CA LEU A 123 -24.41 -4.54 5.34
C LEU A 123 -25.26 -3.28 5.55
N ALA A 124 -26.32 -3.12 4.76
CA ALA A 124 -27.26 -2.00 4.91
C ALA A 124 -27.99 -2.08 6.26
N ASP A 125 -28.46 -3.26 6.65
CA ASP A 125 -29.12 -3.49 7.93
C ASP A 125 -28.17 -3.18 9.10
N CYS A 126 -26.95 -3.74 9.09
CA CYS A 126 -25.92 -3.44 10.08
C CYS A 126 -25.65 -1.93 10.21
N ALA A 127 -25.47 -1.23 9.08
CA ALA A 127 -25.19 0.21 9.08
C ALA A 127 -26.38 1.04 9.61
N ASN A 128 -27.61 0.61 9.32
CA ASN A 128 -28.83 1.24 9.79
C ASN A 128 -29.05 0.99 11.29
N ASP A 129 -28.85 -0.24 11.75
CA ASP A 129 -28.99 -0.64 13.16
C ASP A 129 -27.98 0.07 14.04
N SER A 130 -26.75 0.23 13.57
CA SER A 130 -25.72 0.99 14.28
C SER A 130 -25.88 2.51 14.15
N SER A 131 -26.88 2.99 13.39
CA SER A 131 -27.03 4.40 13.03
C SER A 131 -25.71 5.01 12.56
N PHE A 132 -25.01 4.33 11.66
CA PHE A 132 -23.68 4.75 11.21
C PHE A 132 -23.74 6.01 10.35
N PHE A 133 -24.78 6.13 9.52
CA PHE A 133 -25.01 7.26 8.63
C PHE A 133 -26.15 8.16 9.12
N GLN A 134 -26.13 9.44 8.73
CA GLN A 134 -27.16 10.43 9.10
C GLN A 134 -28.58 10.05 8.63
N LYS A 135 -28.67 9.23 7.58
CA LYS A 135 -29.93 8.71 7.03
C LYS A 135 -29.87 7.20 6.93
N LYS A 136 -31.04 6.57 6.87
CA LYS A 136 -31.11 5.15 6.50
C LYS A 136 -30.55 4.95 5.10
N VAL A 137 -29.69 3.96 4.97
CA VAL A 137 -29.02 3.58 3.73
C VAL A 137 -29.76 2.41 3.11
N THR A 138 -30.07 2.53 1.83
CA THR A 138 -30.67 1.46 1.03
C THR A 138 -29.62 0.47 0.54
N VAL A 139 -30.05 -0.75 0.18
CA VAL A 139 -29.18 -1.77 -0.44
C VAL A 139 -28.47 -1.23 -1.69
N GLN A 140 -29.18 -0.43 -2.51
CA GLN A 140 -28.62 0.18 -3.71
C GLN A 140 -27.53 1.23 -3.39
N GLU A 141 -27.73 2.04 -2.35
CA GLU A 141 -26.72 3.01 -1.90
C GLU A 141 -25.50 2.32 -1.28
N MET A 142 -25.72 1.25 -0.51
CA MET A 142 -24.63 0.41 0.03
C MET A 142 -23.82 -0.24 -1.11
N ASN A 143 -24.51 -0.76 -2.12
CA ASN A 143 -23.88 -1.28 -3.33
C ASN A 143 -23.08 -0.18 -4.05
N GLY A 144 -23.68 0.99 -4.27
CA GLY A 144 -22.99 2.12 -4.87
C GLY A 144 -21.77 2.57 -4.06
N LEU A 145 -21.82 2.50 -2.74
CA LEU A 145 -20.69 2.80 -1.85
C LEU A 145 -19.54 1.82 -2.08
N MET A 146 -19.83 0.52 -2.07
CA MET A 146 -18.82 -0.54 -2.20
C MET A 146 -18.18 -0.61 -3.59
N TYR A 147 -18.91 -0.18 -4.63
CA TYR A 147 -18.42 -0.14 -6.01
C TYR A 147 -17.97 1.26 -6.46
N GLY A 148 -18.06 2.24 -5.58
CA GLY A 148 -17.64 3.62 -5.84
C GLY A 148 -18.43 4.33 -6.95
N THR A 149 -19.71 4.02 -7.09
CA THR A 149 -20.60 4.58 -8.10
C THR A 149 -21.64 5.54 -7.51
N LEU A 150 -21.48 5.97 -6.26
CA LEU A 150 -22.38 6.93 -5.62
C LEU A 150 -22.21 8.33 -6.23
N THR A 151 -23.30 8.87 -6.77
CA THR A 151 -23.35 10.27 -7.23
C THR A 151 -23.55 11.26 -6.08
N THR A 152 -24.13 10.79 -4.98
CA THR A 152 -24.34 11.57 -3.74
C THR A 152 -23.67 10.84 -2.58
N PRO A 153 -22.83 11.52 -1.78
CA PRO A 153 -22.13 10.87 -0.67
C PRO A 153 -23.06 10.46 0.46
N LEU A 154 -22.65 9.43 1.20
CA LEU A 154 -23.26 9.09 2.48
C LEU A 154 -22.46 9.76 3.60
N VAL A 155 -23.14 10.43 4.53
CA VAL A 155 -22.48 11.17 5.63
C VAL A 155 -22.53 10.34 6.91
N ALA A 156 -21.36 10.03 7.47
CA ALA A 156 -21.26 9.28 8.71
C ALA A 156 -21.52 10.17 9.94
N LEU A 157 -22.19 9.61 10.96
CA LEU A 157 -22.52 10.33 12.20
C LEU A 157 -21.31 10.49 13.13
N ASN A 158 -20.45 9.47 13.24
CA ASN A 158 -19.35 9.43 14.21
C ASN A 158 -17.99 9.96 13.71
N LEU A 159 -17.88 10.33 12.44
CA LEU A 159 -16.67 10.93 11.85
C LEU A 159 -16.97 12.38 11.49
N MET A 160 -17.11 13.27 12.49
CA MET A 160 -17.31 14.73 12.32
C MET A 160 -18.05 15.10 11.00
N ALA A 161 -19.25 14.57 10.77
CA ALA A 161 -20.07 14.80 9.56
C ALA A 161 -19.32 14.78 8.21
N SER A 162 -18.30 13.94 8.07
CA SER A 162 -17.51 13.85 6.85
C SER A 162 -18.25 13.00 5.80
N PRO A 163 -18.42 13.51 4.56
CA PRO A 163 -19.01 12.74 3.48
C PRO A 163 -18.06 11.59 3.08
N ILE A 164 -18.57 10.36 3.09
CA ILE A 164 -17.85 9.19 2.61
C ILE A 164 -18.14 9.04 1.12
N PHE A 165 -17.08 9.23 0.33
CA PHE A 165 -17.00 8.79 -1.05
C PHE A 165 -15.95 7.70 -1.14
N LEU A 166 -16.27 6.64 -1.85
CA LEU A 166 -15.27 5.72 -2.39
C LEU A 166 -15.28 5.99 -3.88
N THR A 167 -14.24 6.65 -4.40
CA THR A 167 -14.03 6.76 -5.84
C THR A 167 -12.73 6.02 -6.11
N VAL A 168 -12.79 4.97 -6.93
CA VAL A 168 -11.59 4.22 -7.36
C VAL A 168 -10.97 4.92 -8.56
#